data_AF-A0A4X2K289-F1
#
_entry.id   AF-A0A4X2K289-F1
#
_cell.length_a   1.000
_cell.length_b   1.000
_cell.length_c   1.000
_cell.angle_alpha   90.00
_cell.angle_beta   90.00
_cell.angle_gamma   90.00
#
_symmetry.space_group_name_H-M   'P 1'
#
loop_
_entity.id
_entity.type
_entity.pdbx_description
1 polymer ?
#
loop_
_entity_poly.entity_id
_entity_poly.type
_entity_poly.pdbx_seq_one_letter_code
_entity_poly.pdbx_strand_id
1 'polypeptide(L)'
;LYTALTWLHLTPVIGPRFHNFPSLLSPQVPLKDESVDVAVFCLSLMGTNLSDFLKEANRVLKPGGMLKVAEVASRFVDMRGFLGALAQLGFKLVSKDLTNSYFYLLNFHKIGPPKAQGPLRGLTLRPCLYKRR
;
A
#
# COMPACT_ATOMS: atom_id res chain seq x y z
N LEU A 1 -5.39 -16.46 9.25
CA LEU A 1 -6.56 -15.56 9.11
C LEU A 1 -6.17 -14.08 8.98
N TYR A 2 -4.93 -13.76 8.60
CA TYR A 2 -4.49 -12.41 8.25
C TYR A 2 -4.06 -12.42 6.79
N THR A 3 -4.84 -11.83 5.88
CA THR A 3 -4.39 -11.52 4.52
C THR A 3 -3.47 -10.32 4.58
N ALA A 4 -2.22 -10.56 5.02
CA ALA A 4 -1.13 -9.64 4.77
C ALA A 4 -0.86 -9.66 3.26
N LEU A 5 -1.19 -8.57 2.57
CA LEU A 5 -0.64 -8.29 1.24
C LEU A 5 0.84 -7.90 1.38
N THR A 6 1.65 -8.85 1.85
CA THR A 6 3.09 -8.84 1.68
C THR A 6 3.40 -9.85 0.59
N TRP A 7 3.70 -9.35 -0.59
CA TRP A 7 4.35 -10.10 -1.65
C TRP A 7 5.74 -10.55 -1.16
N LEU A 8 5.83 -11.74 -0.56
CA LEU A 8 6.92 -12.69 -0.73
C LEU A 8 6.58 -14.02 0.00
N HIS A 9 6.66 -15.12 -0.74
CA HIS A 9 6.71 -16.53 -0.30
C HIS A 9 5.42 -17.23 0.14
N LEU A 10 4.73 -17.82 -0.85
CA LEU A 10 4.22 -19.18 -0.73
C LEU A 10 4.63 -19.95 -2.00
N THR A 11 5.82 -20.53 -2.00
CA THR A 11 6.13 -21.71 -2.82
C THR A 11 5.89 -22.94 -1.93
N PRO A 12 4.78 -23.67 -2.10
CA PRO A 12 4.78 -25.08 -1.75
C PRO A 12 5.51 -25.83 -2.85
N VAL A 13 6.55 -26.55 -2.44
CA VAL A 13 7.09 -27.70 -3.15
C VAL A 13 5.91 -28.64 -3.47
N ILE A 14 5.86 -29.18 -4.70
CA ILE A 14 5.01 -30.25 -5.28
C ILE A 14 4.14 -29.77 -6.46
N GLY A 15 4.49 -30.22 -7.68
CA GLY A 15 3.56 -30.44 -8.80
C GLY A 15 3.80 -29.62 -10.09
N PRO A 16 4.11 -30.26 -11.24
CA PRO A 16 4.27 -29.58 -12.52
C PRO A 16 2.90 -29.44 -13.19
N ARG A 17 2.20 -28.34 -12.96
CA ARG A 17 1.13 -27.81 -13.83
C ARG A 17 0.52 -26.60 -13.16
N PHE A 18 0.91 -25.40 -13.59
CA PHE A 18 0.00 -24.26 -13.71
C PHE A 18 0.68 -23.26 -14.64
N HIS A 19 0.32 -23.33 -15.91
CA HIS A 19 0.51 -22.22 -16.84
C HIS A 19 -0.40 -21.08 -16.40
N ASN A 20 0.13 -19.86 -16.45
CA ASN A 20 -0.50 -18.56 -16.16
C ASN A 20 -0.47 -18.10 -14.70
N PHE A 21 0.74 -17.77 -14.21
CA PHE A 21 0.87 -16.71 -13.22
C PHE A 21 0.62 -15.37 -13.92
N PRO A 22 -0.44 -14.61 -13.59
CA PRO A 22 -0.57 -13.24 -14.04
C PRO A 22 0.60 -12.45 -13.45
N SER A 23 1.17 -11.57 -14.27
CA SER A 23 2.34 -10.76 -13.98
C SER A 23 2.30 -10.09 -12.59
N LEU A 24 3.44 -10.14 -11.90
CA LEU A 24 3.80 -9.55 -10.59
C LEU A 24 3.63 -8.01 -10.48
N LEU A 25 2.92 -7.36 -11.41
CA LEU A 25 2.84 -5.91 -11.57
C LEU A 25 1.42 -5.38 -11.74
N SER A 26 0.38 -6.22 -11.62
CA SER A 26 -1.00 -5.75 -11.74
C SER A 26 -1.40 -4.94 -10.50
N PRO A 27 -1.82 -3.67 -10.64
CA PRO A 27 -2.38 -2.89 -9.55
C PRO A 27 -3.77 -3.41 -9.12
N GLN A 28 -4.33 -4.39 -9.82
CA GLN A 28 -5.64 -4.96 -9.55
C GLN A 28 -5.51 -6.38 -8.99
N VAL A 29 -6.05 -6.59 -7.79
CA VAL A 29 -6.08 -7.88 -7.10
C VAL A 29 -7.40 -8.61 -7.39
N PRO A 30 -7.42 -9.96 -7.44
CA PRO A 30 -8.63 -10.75 -7.69
C PRO A 30 -9.52 -10.86 -6.44
N LEU A 31 -9.77 -9.74 -5.77
CA LEU A 31 -10.66 -9.61 -4.62
C LEU A 31 -11.88 -8.78 -4.99
N LYS A 32 -13.01 -9.07 -4.35
CA LYS A 32 -14.23 -8.26 -4.49
C LYS A 32 -14.06 -6.90 -3.82
N ASP A 33 -14.83 -5.93 -4.28
CA ASP A 33 -14.97 -4.64 -3.62
C ASP A 33 -15.42 -4.86 -2.16
N GLU A 34 -14.90 -4.03 -1.24
CA GLU A 34 -15.32 -4.01 0.17
C GLU A 34 -15.28 -5.40 0.85
N SER A 35 -14.28 -6.20 0.53
CA SER A 35 -14.12 -7.57 1.02
C SER A 35 -13.18 -7.69 2.22
N VAL A 36 -12.27 -6.74 2.42
CA VAL A 36 -11.26 -6.82 3.49
C VAL A 36 -11.45 -5.74 4.55
N ASP A 37 -11.15 -6.10 5.80
CA ASP A 37 -11.22 -5.17 6.94
C ASP A 37 -9.93 -4.36 7.10
N VAL A 38 -8.79 -4.94 6.69
CA VAL A 38 -7.46 -4.33 6.82
C VAL A 38 -6.63 -4.55 5.56
N ALA A 39 -5.97 -3.49 5.08
CA ALA A 39 -4.96 -3.53 4.03
C ALA A 39 -3.62 -3.08 4.62
N VAL A 40 -2.54 -3.79 4.28
CA VAL A 40 -1.19 -3.51 4.83
C VAL A 40 -0.21 -3.39 3.68
N PHE A 41 0.48 -2.26 3.62
CA PHE A 41 1.68 -2.07 2.80
C PHE A 41 2.90 -2.04 3.71
N CYS A 42 3.80 -3.00 3.55
CA CYS A 42 5.02 -3.11 4.34
C CYS A 42 6.22 -3.19 3.41
N LEU A 43 6.96 -2.07 3.30
CA LEU A 43 8.12 -1.90 2.41
C LEU A 43 7.81 -2.21 0.93
N SER A 44 6.55 -2.05 0.53
CA SER A 44 6.03 -2.52 -0.75
C SER A 44 5.56 -1.38 -1.66
N LEU A 45 5.59 -0.12 -1.21
CA LEU A 45 5.25 1.04 -2.04
C LEU A 45 6.44 1.46 -2.92
N MET A 46 6.99 0.50 -3.68
CA MET A 46 8.18 0.68 -4.52
C MET A 46 7.88 0.92 -6.00
N GLY A 47 6.63 0.70 -6.44
CA GLY A 47 6.23 0.92 -7.83
C GLY A 47 6.09 2.39 -8.20
N THR A 48 6.18 2.72 -9.49
CA THR A 48 6.03 4.08 -10.01
C THR A 48 4.60 4.64 -9.87
N ASN A 49 3.60 3.76 -9.75
CA ASN A 49 2.18 4.13 -9.71
C ASN A 49 1.57 3.90 -8.31
N LEU A 50 2.10 4.58 -7.29
CA LEU A 50 1.59 4.47 -5.90
C LEU A 50 0.09 4.77 -5.80
N SER A 51 -0.43 5.68 -6.62
CA SER A 51 -1.84 6.02 -6.66
C SER A 51 -2.72 4.81 -6.95
N ASP A 52 -2.30 3.94 -7.85
CA ASP A 52 -3.13 2.83 -8.33
C ASP A 52 -3.23 1.74 -7.27
N PHE A 53 -2.11 1.43 -6.60
CA PHE A 53 -2.10 0.51 -5.47
C PHE A 53 -2.95 1.01 -4.29
N LEU A 54 -2.91 2.31 -4.00
CA LEU A 54 -3.69 2.89 -2.92
C LEU A 54 -5.18 3.00 -3.28
N LYS A 55 -5.52 3.26 -4.55
CA LYS A 55 -6.90 3.19 -5.06
C LYS A 55 -7.43 1.76 -4.98
N GLU A 56 -6.62 0.77 -5.32
CA GLU A 56 -7.00 -0.63 -5.21
C GLU A 56 -7.23 -1.03 -3.75
N ALA A 57 -6.34 -0.61 -2.85
CA ALA A 57 -6.54 -0.80 -1.41
C ALA A 57 -7.87 -0.17 -0.95
N ASN A 58 -8.22 1.02 -1.45
CA ASN A 58 -9.51 1.63 -1.14
C ASN A 58 -10.67 0.78 -1.68
N ARG A 59 -10.60 0.26 -2.92
CA ARG A 59 -11.64 -0.59 -3.53
C ARG A 59 -11.91 -1.83 -2.69
N VAL A 60 -10.88 -2.55 -2.28
CA VAL A 60 -11.05 -3.82 -1.54
C VAL A 60 -11.40 -3.59 -0.07
N LEU A 61 -11.04 -2.46 0.53
CA LEU A 61 -11.34 -2.15 1.93
C LEU A 61 -12.83 -1.90 2.13
N LYS A 62 -13.40 -2.47 3.19
CA LYS A 62 -14.75 -2.11 3.66
C LYS A 62 -14.81 -0.64 4.12
N PRO A 63 -15.98 0.01 4.08
CA PRO A 63 -16.19 1.30 4.74
C PRO A 63 -15.75 1.23 6.21
N GLY A 64 -14.93 2.18 6.67
CA GLY A 64 -14.34 2.16 8.02
C GLY A 64 -13.15 1.21 8.19
N GLY A 65 -12.81 0.40 7.20
CA GLY A 65 -11.65 -0.48 7.20
C GLY A 65 -10.32 0.27 7.37
N MET A 66 -9.28 -0.44 7.75
CA MET A 66 -7.99 0.16 8.13
C MET A 66 -6.90 -0.08 7.09
N LEU A 67 -6.22 0.99 6.70
CA LEU A 67 -5.00 0.94 5.90
C LEU A 67 -3.79 1.14 6.81
N LYS A 68 -2.81 0.23 6.76
CA LYS A 68 -1.53 0.36 7.46
C LYS A 68 -0.40 0.49 6.45
N VAL A 69 0.46 1.47 6.65
CA VAL A 69 1.66 1.69 5.83
C VAL A 69 2.88 1.66 6.73
N ALA A 70 3.76 0.70 6.52
CA ALA A 70 5.08 0.63 7.11
C ALA A 70 6.11 0.84 6.00
N GLU A 71 6.79 1.98 6.01
CA GLU A 71 7.73 2.37 4.95
C GLU A 71 9.01 2.98 5.52
N VAL A 72 10.10 2.89 4.75
CA VAL A 72 11.39 3.42 5.18
C VAL A 72 11.32 4.93 5.33
N ALA A 73 11.73 5.45 6.49
CA ALA A 73 11.64 6.86 6.86
C ALA A 73 12.28 7.78 5.80
N SER A 74 13.46 7.40 5.29
CA SER A 74 14.22 8.16 4.30
C SER A 74 13.54 8.27 2.93
N ARG A 75 12.52 7.44 2.66
CA ARG A 75 11.77 7.49 1.39
C ARG A 75 10.76 8.63 1.36
N PHE A 76 10.31 9.11 2.51
CA PHE A 76 9.37 10.22 2.58
C PHE A 76 10.10 11.55 2.31
N VAL A 77 9.88 12.13 1.12
CA VAL A 77 10.38 13.47 0.77
C VAL A 77 9.53 14.55 1.45
N ASP A 78 8.21 14.40 1.34
CA ASP A 78 7.24 15.30 1.95
C ASP A 78 6.13 14.49 2.62
N MET A 79 6.24 14.33 3.95
CA MET A 79 5.24 13.64 4.76
C MET A 79 3.88 14.34 4.69
N ARG A 80 3.84 15.68 4.62
CA ARG A 80 2.56 16.42 4.58
C ARG A 80 1.87 16.21 3.24
N GLY A 81 2.63 16.29 2.14
CA GLY A 81 2.14 15.97 0.80
C GLY A 81 1.62 14.53 0.69
N PHE A 82 2.33 13.57 1.27
CA PHE A 82 1.90 12.17 1.31
C PHE A 82 0.56 11.98 2.05
N LEU A 83 0.43 12.57 3.24
CA LEU A 83 -0.82 12.53 4.02
C LEU A 83 -1.97 13.23 3.30
N GLY A 84 -1.71 14.38 2.66
CA GLY A 84 -2.71 15.11 1.87
C GLY A 84 -3.18 14.31 0.66
N ALA A 85 -2.30 13.58 0.01
CA ALA A 85 -2.67 12.73 -1.11
C ALA A 85 -3.51 11.52 -0.66
N LEU A 86 -3.17 10.88 0.46
CA LEU A 86 -4.01 9.82 1.04
C LEU A 86 -5.40 10.33 1.45
N ALA A 87 -5.50 11.56 1.94
CA ALA A 87 -6.79 12.19 2.21
C ALA A 87 -7.63 12.35 0.94
N GLN A 88 -7.02 12.71 -0.19
CA GLN A 88 -7.70 12.76 -1.50
C GLN A 88 -8.09 11.37 -2.01
N LEU A 89 -7.41 10.31 -1.58
CA LEU A 89 -7.77 8.92 -1.85
C LEU A 89 -8.80 8.34 -0.88
N GLY A 90 -9.39 9.15 0.01
CA GLY A 90 -10.43 8.70 0.91
C GLY A 90 -9.91 8.01 2.17
N PHE A 91 -8.68 8.31 2.60
CA PHE A 91 -8.10 7.83 3.84
C PHE A 91 -7.90 8.95 4.86
N LYS A 92 -8.27 8.70 6.12
CA LYS A 92 -8.04 9.63 7.24
C LYS A 92 -6.97 9.06 8.16
N LEU A 93 -5.93 9.84 8.45
CA LEU A 93 -4.89 9.44 9.40
C LEU A 93 -5.48 9.25 10.80
N VAL A 94 -5.15 8.12 11.42
CA VAL A 94 -5.52 7.76 12.80
C VAL A 94 -4.33 7.97 13.72
N SER A 95 -3.19 7.41 13.33
CA SER A 95 -1.97 7.49 14.11
C SER A 95 -0.77 7.45 13.18
N LYS A 96 0.30 8.12 13.58
CA LYS A 96 1.62 8.01 12.96
C LYS A 96 2.64 7.73 14.04
N ASP A 97 3.43 6.69 13.86
CA ASP A 97 4.60 6.42 14.67
C ASP A 97 5.84 6.71 13.82
N LEU A 98 6.55 7.77 14.22
CA LEU A 98 7.77 8.26 13.59
C LEU A 98 8.97 8.15 14.54
N THR A 99 8.83 7.40 15.65
CA THR A 99 9.87 7.27 16.68
C THR A 99 11.08 6.49 16.18
N ASN A 100 10.86 5.55 15.26
CA ASN A 100 11.92 4.74 14.68
C ASN A 100 12.63 5.51 13.54
N SER A 101 13.96 5.53 13.58
CA SER A 101 14.81 6.23 12.60
C SER A 101 14.84 5.56 11.22
N TYR A 102 14.40 4.31 11.12
CA TYR A 102 14.44 3.50 9.91
C TYR A 102 13.08 3.35 9.25
N PHE A 103 12.01 3.18 10.02
CA PHE A 103 10.67 2.90 9.49
C PHE A 103 9.60 3.79 10.13
N TYR A 104 8.68 4.27 9.30
CA TYR A 104 7.49 4.96 9.75
C TYR A 104 6.28 4.05 9.64
N LEU A 105 5.47 4.02 10.69
CA LEU A 105 4.20 3.29 10.71
C LEU A 105 3.05 4.29 10.70
N LEU A 106 2.21 4.22 9.69
CA LEU A 106 1.08 5.11 9.49
C LEU A 106 -0.19 4.28 9.42
N ASN A 107 -1.18 4.60 10.26
CA ASN A 107 -2.49 3.93 10.27
C ASN A 107 -3.56 4.91 9.82
N PHE A 108 -4.45 4.46 8.94
CA PHE A 108 -5.53 5.26 8.37
C PHE A 108 -6.86 4.48 8.40
N HIS A 109 -7.97 5.20 8.50
CA HIS A 109 -9.31 4.65 8.20
C HIS A 109 -9.74 5.05 6.79
N LYS A 110 -10.39 4.11 6.09
CA LYS A 110 -11.17 4.42 4.87
C LYS A 110 -12.40 5.21 5.27
N ILE A 111 -12.50 6.44 4.78
CA ILE A 111 -13.64 7.35 5.02
C ILE A 111 -14.58 7.45 3.81
N GLY A 112 -14.16 6.97 2.65
CA GLY A 112 -14.97 7.01 1.43
C GLY A 112 -14.18 6.65 0.19
N PRO A 113 -14.80 6.75 -1.00
CA PRO A 113 -14.11 6.51 -2.26
C PRO A 113 -13.08 7.61 -2.56
N PRO A 114 -12.10 7.34 -3.44
CA PRO A 114 -11.14 8.35 -3.88
C PRO A 114 -11.83 9.56 -4.53
N LYS A 115 -11.52 10.76 -4.04
CA LYS A 115 -12.05 12.02 -4.59
C LYS A 115 -11.31 12.47 -5.84
N ALA A 116 -10.06 12.07 -5.99
CA ALA A 116 -9.20 12.45 -7.11
C ALA A 116 -9.18 11.35 -8.19
N GLN A 117 -9.57 11.71 -9.41
CA GLN A 117 -9.57 10.81 -10.57
C GLN A 117 -8.18 10.77 -11.25
N GLY A 118 -7.33 11.79 -11.05
CA GLY A 118 -6.00 11.91 -11.68
C GLY A 118 -4.79 11.50 -10.80
N PRO A 119 -3.56 11.59 -11.36
CA PRO A 119 -2.32 11.35 -10.63
C PRO A 119 -2.07 12.42 -9.57
N LEU A 120 -1.81 12.00 -8.34
CA LEU A 120 -1.63 12.88 -7.18
C LEU A 120 -0.17 13.30 -7.04
N ARG A 121 0.11 14.60 -7.21
CA ARG A 121 1.47 15.18 -7.14
C ARG A 121 2.18 15.01 -5.79
N GLY A 122 1.51 14.48 -4.76
CA GLY A 122 2.05 14.24 -3.42
C GLY A 122 2.43 12.78 -3.11
N LEU A 123 2.19 11.83 -4.01
CA LEU A 123 2.54 10.41 -3.84
C LEU A 123 3.89 10.07 -4.44
N THR A 124 4.94 10.77 -4.00
CA THR A 124 6.31 10.52 -4.45
C THR A 124 7.17 10.07 -3.28
N LEU A 125 7.63 8.83 -3.33
CA LEU A 125 8.62 8.27 -2.40
C LEU A 125 9.98 8.13 -3.10
N ARG A 126 11.07 8.42 -2.39
CA ARG A 126 12.42 8.15 -2.93
C ARG A 126 12.60 6.64 -3.18
N PRO A 127 13.39 6.22 -4.17
CA PRO A 127 13.77 4.82 -4.30
C PRO A 127 14.49 4.34 -3.04
N CYS A 128 14.33 3.07 -2.69
CA CYS A 128 15.09 2.48 -1.60
C CYS A 128 16.53 2.24 -2.09
N LEU A 129 17.47 3.08 -1.63
CA LEU A 129 18.89 2.88 -1.89
C LEU A 129 19.45 1.86 -0.91
N TYR A 130 19.70 0.65 -1.39
CA TYR A 130 20.36 -0.38 -0.59
C TYR A 130 21.88 -0.18 -0.65
N LYS A 131 22.55 -0.04 0.50
CA LYS A 131 24.01 0.00 0.56
C LYS A 131 24.56 -1.38 0.15
N ARG A 132 25.53 -1.42 -0.79
CA ARG A 132 26.27 -2.66 -1.08
C ARG A 132 26.97 -3.12 0.20
N ARG A 133 26.89 -4.43 0.47
CA ARG A 133 27.63 -5.11 1.53
C ARG A 133 29.00 -5.54 1.02
#